data_AF-A0A0U5NPI3-F1
#
_entry.id   AF-A0A0U5NPI3-F1
#
_cell.length_a   1.000
_cell.length_b   1.000
_cell.length_c   1.000
_cell.angle_alpha   90.00
_cell.angle_beta   90.00
_cell.angle_gamma   90.00
#
_symmetry.space_group_name_H-M   'P 1'
#
loop_
_entity.id
_entity.type
_entity.pdbx_description
1 polymer ?
#
loop_
_entity_poly.entity_id
_entity_poly.type
_entity_poly.pdbx_seq_one_letter_code
_entity_poly.pdbx_strand_id
1 'polypeptide(L)' 'VQWVWGGFAVDNATLTRFFTIHFLLPFIIAAMVMIHLLFLHQTGS' A
#
# COMPACT_ATOMS: atom_id res chain seq x y z
N VAL A 1 -13.75 7.13 10.24
CA VAL A 1 -14.24 6.11 9.27
C VAL A 1 -14.89 6.73 8.04
N GLN A 2 -15.80 7.70 8.19
CA GLN A 2 -16.45 8.38 7.06
C GLN A 2 -15.48 8.98 6.04
N TRP A 3 -14.31 9.49 6.48
CA TRP A 3 -13.29 9.97 5.53
C TRP A 3 -12.78 8.87 4.61
N VAL A 4 -12.64 7.63 5.12
CA VAL A 4 -12.16 6.47 4.37
C VAL A 4 -13.26 6.01 3.42
N TRP A 5 -14.47 5.84 3.96
CA TRP A 5 -15.60 5.27 3.23
C TRP A 5 -16.24 6.24 2.23
N GLY A 6 -16.09 7.55 2.43
CA GLY A 6 -16.76 8.56 1.60
C GLY A 6 -18.24 8.75 1.94
N GLY A 7 -18.72 8.09 3.00
CA GLY A 7 -20.10 8.11 3.47
C GLY A 7 -20.27 7.40 4.81
N PHE A 8 -21.52 7.21 5.22
CA PHE A 8 -21.85 6.54 6.50
C PHE A 8 -21.81 5.00 6.42
N ALA A 9 -21.71 4.43 5.22
CA ALA A 9 -21.61 3.00 4.97
C ALA A 9 -20.50 2.71 3.96
N VAL A 10 -20.10 1.44 3.87
CA VAL A 10 -19.19 0.96 2.82
C VAL A 10 -19.96 0.87 1.51
N ASP A 11 -19.46 1.54 0.48
CA ASP A 11 -20.12 1.68 -0.81
C ASP A 11 -19.11 1.69 -1.97
N ASN A 12 -19.57 2.04 -3.17
CA ASN A 12 -18.73 2.10 -4.36
C ASN A 12 -17.56 3.09 -4.22
N ALA A 13 -17.75 4.22 -3.50
CA ALA A 13 -16.66 5.16 -3.26
C ALA A 13 -15.56 4.53 -2.39
N THR A 14 -15.95 3.71 -1.41
CA THR A 14 -15.00 2.91 -0.62
C THR A 14 -14.25 1.90 -1.50
N LEU A 15 -14.96 1.18 -2.37
CA LEU A 15 -14.37 0.15 -3.24
C LEU A 15 -13.35 0.74 -4.22
N THR A 16 -13.66 1.86 -4.87
CA THR A 16 -12.73 2.54 -5.78
C THR A 16 -11.45 2.97 -5.06
N ARG A 17 -11.57 3.52 -3.85
CA ARG A 17 -10.40 3.94 -3.04
C ARG A 17 -9.54 2.77 -2.63
N PHE A 18 -10.17 1.66 -2.21
CA PHE A 18 -9.44 0.45 -1.86
C PHE A 18 -8.74 -0.17 -3.06
N PHE A 19 -9.37 -0.18 -4.23
CA PHE A 19 -8.70 -0.61 -5.47
C PHE A 19 -7.45 0.23 -5.76
N THR A 20 -7.54 1.57 -5.67
CA THR A 20 -6.36 2.44 -5.87
C THR A 20 -5.24 2.14 -4.88
N ILE A 21 -5.55 1.99 -3.59
CA ILE A 21 -4.57 1.67 -2.56
C ILE A 21 -3.97 0.28 -2.82
N HIS A 22 -4.79 -0.71 -3.12
CA HIS A 22 -4.35 -2.08 -3.39
C HIS A 22 -3.49 -2.17 -4.65
N PHE A 23 -3.78 -1.36 -5.67
CA PHE A 23 -2.94 -1.30 -6.87
C PHE A 23 -1.58 -0.65 -6.58
N LEU A 24 -1.53 0.38 -5.74
CA LEU A 24 -0.29 1.10 -5.42
C LEU A 24 0.62 0.34 -4.44
N LEU A 25 0.04 -0.33 -3.44
CA LEU A 25 0.79 -0.99 -2.36
C LEU A 25 1.86 -1.98 -2.83
N PRO A 26 1.61 -2.87 -3.82
CA PRO A 26 2.63 -3.78 -4.33
C PRO A 26 3.89 -3.08 -4.82
N PHE A 27 3.78 -1.89 -5.44
CA PHE A 27 4.94 -1.12 -5.89
C PHE A 27 5.71 -0.50 -4.74
N ILE A 28 5.01 -0.01 -3.71
CA ILE A 28 5.63 0.48 -2.47
C ILE A 28 6.38 -0.67 -1.79
N ILE A 29 5.76 -1.85 -1.67
CA ILE A 29 6.38 -3.03 -1.08
C ILE A 29 7.60 -3.45 -1.90
N ALA A 30 7.52 -3.47 -3.23
CA ALA A 30 8.67 -3.79 -4.08
C ALA A 30 9.83 -2.81 -3.85
N ALA A 31 9.56 -1.51 -3.74
CA ALA A 31 10.59 -0.52 -3.42
C ALA A 31 11.21 -0.75 -2.02
N MET A 32 10.38 -1.06 -1.02
CA MET A 32 10.85 -1.40 0.33
C MET A 32 11.68 -2.68 0.35
N VAL A 33 11.32 -3.69 -0.45
CA VAL A 33 12.12 -4.92 -0.62
C VAL A 33 13.48 -4.58 -1.22
N MET A 34 13.55 -3.73 -2.25
CA MET A 34 14.83 -3.31 -2.82
C MET A 34 15.72 -2.59 -1.81
N ILE A 35 15.15 -1.68 -1.00
CA ILE A 35 15.87 -0.99 0.08
C ILE A 35 16.36 -1.98 1.14
N HIS A 36 15.49 -2.92 1.53
CA HIS A 36 15.84 -3.97 2.49
C HIS A 36 17.02 -4.82 2.00
N LEU A 37 16.99 -5.25 0.73
CA LEU A 37 18.05 -6.03 0.11
C LEU A 37 19.35 -5.23 -0.04
N LEU A 38 19.28 -3.93 -0.29
CA LEU A 38 20.47 -3.07 -0.31
C LEU A 38 21.18 -3.08 1.04
N PHE A 39 20.46 -2.94 2.15
CA PHE A 39 21.06 -2.97 3.48
C PHE A 39 21.59 -4.35 3.84
N LEU A 40 20.83 -5.41 3.54
CA LEU A 40 21.30 -6.79 3.69
C LEU A 40 22.61 -7.03 2.92
N HIS A 41 22.71 -6.52 1.70
CA HIS A 41 23.91 -6.61 0.88
C HIS A 41 25.10 -5.82 1.47
N GLN A 42 24.86 -4.66 2.10
CA GLN A 42 25.91 -3.84 2.70
C GLN A 42 26.47 -4.45 4.00
N THR A 43 25.63 -5.07 4.83
CA THR A 43 26.06 -5.63 6.12
C THR A 43 26.48 -7.09 6.05
N GLY A 44 26.11 -7.80 4.97
CA GLY A 44 26.17 -9.26 4.93
C GLY A 44 25.06 -9.90 5.77
N SER A 45 24.78 -11.18 5.53
CA SER A 45 23.83 -11.99 6.30
C SER A 45 24.40 -12.46 7.63
#